data_AF-A0A3B7BXR1-F1
#
_entry.id   AF-A0A3B7BXR1-F1
#
_cell.length_a   1.000
_cell.length_b   1.000
_cell.length_c   1.000
_cell.angle_alpha   90.00
_cell.angle_beta   90.00
_cell.angle_gamma   90.00
#
_symmetry.space_group_name_H-M   'P 1'
#
loop_
_entity.id
_entity.type
_entity.pdbx_description
1 polymer ?
#
loop_
_entity_poly.entity_id
_entity_poly.type
_entity_poly.pdbx_seq_one_letter_code
_entity_poly.pdbx_strand_id
1 'polypeptide(L)'
;MIFCDVLIYTDFIFNFSYICILTSLYFIFCTIAIRKYLFIKTVQRSTFLSIPILISSALVAYLIFSISQLLIDMVREAIPEVVFCLFSSTVYMLVAYLIYMQDTYRDGLKLIIVSCLCIFIISLLPINELFYFNNIFTVLINVAHVLSMYIFMKFLLETTPEKTIDANERYL
;
A
#
# COMPACT_ATOMS: atom_id res chain seq x y z
N MET A 1 11.39 8.83 -2.04
CA MET A 1 11.72 7.64 -1.24
C MET A 1 13.15 7.67 -0.71
N ILE A 2 14.17 7.95 -1.53
CA ILE A 2 15.57 8.14 -1.05
C ILE A 2 15.67 9.18 0.08
N PHE A 3 14.94 10.30 -0.03
CA PHE A 3 14.84 11.29 1.05
C PHE A 3 14.19 10.75 2.34
N CYS A 4 13.26 9.80 2.22
CA CYS A 4 12.66 9.12 3.37
C CYS A 4 13.69 8.25 4.07
N ASP A 5 14.47 7.49 3.29
CA ASP A 5 15.53 6.62 3.82
C ASP A 5 16.57 7.42 4.59
N VAL A 6 16.98 8.59 4.07
CA VAL A 6 17.90 9.49 4.80
C VAL A 6 17.30 9.95 6.13
N LEU A 7 16.03 10.37 6.14
CA LEU A 7 15.35 10.83 7.35
C LEU A 7 15.21 9.72 8.40
N ILE A 8 14.92 8.49 7.95
CA ILE A 8 14.82 7.29 8.79
C ILE A 8 16.15 7.02 9.50
N TYR A 9 17.28 7.09 8.80
CA TYR A 9 18.60 6.78 9.39
C TYR A 9 19.22 7.93 10.19
N THR A 10 18.74 9.17 10.06
CA THR A 10 19.27 10.31 10.85
C THR A 10 18.65 10.42 12.24
N ASP A 11 17.32 10.50 12.33
CA ASP A 11 16.59 10.57 13.60
C ASP A 11 15.13 10.23 13.33
N PHE A 12 14.77 8.97 13.59
CA PHE A 12 13.45 8.44 13.24
C PHE A 12 12.32 9.14 14.00
N ILE A 13 12.51 9.44 15.28
CA ILE A 13 11.47 10.02 16.14
C ILE A 13 11.23 11.47 15.76
N PHE A 14 12.29 12.26 15.62
CA PHE A 14 12.16 13.68 15.25
C PHE A 14 11.57 13.85 13.85
N ASN A 15 11.94 12.98 12.91
CA ASN A 15 11.49 13.08 11.52
C ASN A 15 10.22 12.30 11.22
N PHE A 16 9.59 11.67 12.23
CA PHE A 16 8.49 10.74 12.03
C PHE A 16 7.31 11.35 11.24
N SER A 17 6.90 12.58 11.56
CA SER A 17 5.82 13.28 10.83
C SER A 17 6.17 13.46 9.35
N TYR A 18 7.40 13.88 9.04
CA TYR A 18 7.87 14.04 7.65
C TYR A 18 7.92 12.70 6.91
N ILE A 19 8.32 11.62 7.59
CA ILE A 19 8.32 10.26 7.04
C ILE A 19 6.89 9.85 6.68
N CYS A 20 5.90 10.09 7.55
CA CYS A 20 4.49 9.81 7.28
C CYS A 20 3.93 10.62 6.10
N ILE A 21 4.24 11.92 6.01
CA ILE A 21 3.81 12.78 4.90
C ILE A 21 4.39 12.27 3.57
N LEU A 22 5.69 11.97 3.54
CA LEU A 22 6.36 11.53 2.33
C LEU A 22 5.87 10.15 1.87
N THR A 23 5.61 9.26 2.83
CA THR A 23 5.02 7.93 2.58
C THR A 23 3.59 8.04 2.06
N SER A 24 2.79 8.97 2.60
CA SER A 24 1.43 9.23 2.11
C SER A 24 1.44 9.74 0.67
N LEU A 25 2.33 10.68 0.36
CA LEU A 25 2.53 11.19 -1.00
C LEU A 25 2.91 10.07 -1.97
N TYR A 26 3.81 9.18 -1.56
CA TYR A 26 4.19 8.00 -2.34
C TYR A 26 2.96 7.16 -2.73
N PHE A 27 2.09 6.84 -1.77
CA PHE A 27 0.87 6.06 -2.07
C PHE A 27 -0.12 6.79 -2.94
N ILE A 28 -0.27 8.10 -2.77
CA ILE A 28 -1.11 8.92 -3.64
C ILE A 28 -0.60 8.82 -5.08
N PHE A 29 0.70 8.98 -5.31
CA PHE A 29 1.30 8.84 -6.64
C PHE A 29 1.15 7.43 -7.21
N CYS A 30 1.37 6.39 -6.40
CA CYS A 30 1.17 5.01 -6.84
C CYS A 30 -0.28 4.77 -7.25
N THR A 31 -1.24 5.26 -6.47
CA THR A 31 -2.68 5.19 -6.77
C THR A 31 -3.02 5.90 -8.08
N ILE A 32 -2.48 7.10 -8.30
CA ILE A 32 -2.68 7.84 -9.55
C ILE A 32 -2.09 7.08 -10.75
N ALA A 33 -0.92 6.46 -10.59
CA ALA A 33 -0.26 5.70 -11.65
C ALA A 33 -1.12 4.49 -12.09
N ILE A 34 -1.70 3.76 -11.14
CA ILE A 34 -2.52 2.58 -11.44
C ILE A 34 -3.98 2.91 -11.80
N ARG A 35 -4.43 4.15 -11.58
CA ARG A 35 -5.82 4.56 -11.86
C ARG A 35 -6.26 4.28 -13.30
N LYS A 36 -5.34 4.41 -14.27
CA LYS A 36 -5.64 4.17 -15.69
C LYS A 36 -6.01 2.72 -16.01
N TYR A 37 -5.67 1.79 -15.12
CA TYR A 37 -5.94 0.36 -15.27
C TYR A 37 -7.30 -0.05 -14.67
N LEU A 38 -7.98 0.85 -13.94
CA LEU A 38 -9.21 0.54 -13.23
C LEU A 38 -10.47 0.73 -14.10
N PHE A 39 -11.17 -0.35 -14.43
CA PHE A 39 -12.48 -0.32 -15.09
C PHE A 39 -13.66 -0.44 -14.10
N ILE A 40 -14.18 0.70 -13.64
CA ILE A 40 -15.22 0.77 -12.59
C ILE A 40 -16.51 -0.02 -12.95
N LYS A 41 -16.81 -0.21 -14.25
CA LYS A 41 -18.04 -0.89 -14.71
C LYS A 41 -18.07 -2.42 -14.49
N THR A 42 -16.93 -3.07 -14.34
CA THR A 42 -16.82 -4.55 -14.30
C THR A 42 -16.84 -5.13 -12.87
N VAL A 43 -16.83 -4.27 -11.84
CA VAL A 43 -16.74 -4.71 -10.45
C VAL A 43 -18.10 -5.20 -9.94
N GLN A 44 -18.26 -6.52 -9.81
CA GLN A 44 -19.43 -7.12 -9.16
C GLN A 44 -19.41 -6.81 -7.65
N ARG A 45 -20.49 -6.17 -7.17
CA ARG A 45 -20.63 -5.62 -5.82
C ARG A 45 -20.95 -6.68 -4.74
N SER A 46 -21.25 -7.92 -5.13
CA SER A 46 -21.88 -8.94 -4.29
C SER A 46 -20.92 -9.71 -3.36
N THR A 47 -19.60 -9.62 -3.56
CA THR A 47 -18.62 -10.42 -2.79
C THR A 47 -18.13 -9.76 -1.51
N PHE A 48 -18.47 -8.48 -1.27
CA PHE A 48 -17.90 -7.69 -0.16
C PHE A 48 -18.44 -8.04 1.25
N LEU A 49 -19.46 -8.90 1.37
CA LEU A 49 -20.21 -9.10 2.62
C LEU A 49 -20.25 -10.56 3.11
N SER A 50 -19.19 -11.33 2.86
CA SER A 50 -19.07 -12.69 3.38
C SER A 50 -18.58 -12.69 4.83
N ILE A 51 -19.13 -13.59 5.67
CA ILE A 51 -18.78 -13.74 7.10
C ILE A 51 -17.25 -13.84 7.34
N PRO A 52 -16.47 -14.60 6.54
CA PRO A 52 -15.01 -14.66 6.71
C PRO A 52 -14.31 -13.31 6.50
N ILE A 53 -14.84 -12.46 5.61
CA ILE A 53 -14.29 -11.12 5.34
C ILE A 53 -14.52 -10.23 6.56
N LEU A 54 -15.67 -10.36 7.21
CA LEU A 54 -16.03 -9.58 8.39
C LEU A 54 -15.19 -9.96 9.62
N ILE A 55 -14.92 -11.26 9.81
CA ILE A 55 -14.01 -11.73 10.87
C ILE A 55 -12.57 -11.27 10.59
N SER A 56 -12.12 -11.38 9.33
CA SER A 56 -10.78 -10.95 8.93
C SER A 56 -10.58 -9.45 9.11
N SER A 57 -11.57 -8.64 8.72
CA SER A 57 -11.51 -7.18 8.89
C SER A 57 -11.54 -6.76 10.35
N ALA A 58 -12.32 -7.43 11.21
CA ALA A 58 -12.31 -7.20 12.65
C ALA A 58 -10.95 -7.50 13.28
N LEU A 59 -10.29 -8.59 12.86
CA LEU A 59 -8.96 -8.94 13.34
C LEU A 59 -7.90 -7.92 12.90
N VAL A 60 -7.98 -7.43 11.67
CA VAL A 60 -7.11 -6.37 11.15
C VAL A 60 -7.34 -5.06 11.91
N ALA A 61 -8.59 -4.67 12.16
CA ALA A 61 -8.92 -3.48 12.93
C ALA A 61 -8.40 -3.57 14.38
N TYR A 62 -8.50 -4.75 15.01
CA TYR A 62 -7.94 -4.99 16.33
C TYR A 62 -6.41 -4.86 16.33
N LEU A 63 -5.74 -5.43 15.32
CA LEU A 63 -4.29 -5.33 15.19
C LEU A 63 -3.84 -3.88 15.02
N ILE A 64 -4.54 -3.10 14.18
CA ILE A 64 -4.30 -1.66 14.02
C ILE A 64 -4.49 -0.94 15.36
N PHE A 65 -5.54 -1.26 16.12
CA PHE A 65 -5.77 -0.68 17.45
C PHE A 65 -4.63 -1.01 18.43
N SER A 66 -4.21 -2.27 18.52
CA SER A 66 -3.12 -2.69 19.40
C SER A 66 -1.78 -2.03 19.06
N ILE A 67 -1.44 -1.94 17.78
CA ILE A 67 -0.23 -1.26 17.32
C ILE A 67 -0.32 0.25 17.59
N SER A 68 -1.48 0.86 17.33
CA SER A 68 -1.70 2.29 17.59
C SER A 68 -1.56 2.62 19.06
N GLN A 69 -2.08 1.77 19.96
CA GLN A 69 -1.95 1.95 21.41
C GLN A 69 -0.48 1.88 21.86
N LEU A 70 0.32 1.03 21.24
CA LEU A 70 1.76 0.91 21.52
C LEU A 70 2.55 2.15 21.05
N LEU A 71 2.10 2.77 19.95
CA LEU A 71 2.76 3.91 19.33
C LEU A 71 2.27 5.27 19.86
N ILE A 72 1.11 5.34 20.51
CA ILE A 72 0.44 6.62 20.81
C ILE A 72 1.26 7.55 21.71
N ASP A 73 2.04 6.98 22.63
CA ASP A 73 2.88 7.74 23.55
C ASP A 73 4.17 8.25 22.86
N MET A 74 4.66 7.52 21.86
CA MET A 74 5.87 7.86 21.10
C MET A 74 5.59 8.82 19.94
N VAL A 75 4.33 8.87 19.48
CA VAL A 75 3.94 9.50 18.20
C VAL A 75 2.81 10.51 18.40
N ARG A 76 2.59 10.97 19.63
CA ARG A 76 1.42 11.78 20.02
C ARG A 76 1.22 13.04 19.16
N GLU A 77 2.31 13.66 18.72
CA GLU A 77 2.28 14.87 17.90
C GLU A 77 2.03 14.59 16.41
N ALA A 78 2.29 13.36 15.94
CA ALA A 78 2.21 12.97 14.53
C ALA A 78 0.99 12.06 14.22
N ILE A 79 0.02 11.98 15.14
CA ILE A 79 -1.23 11.20 14.95
C ILE A 79 -1.96 11.55 13.64
N PRO A 80 -2.18 12.82 13.25
CA PRO A 80 -2.91 13.11 12.02
C PRO A 80 -2.17 12.61 10.78
N GLU A 81 -0.84 12.67 10.76
CA GLU A 81 0.00 12.17 9.67
C GLU A 81 -0.03 10.64 9.59
N VAL A 82 -0.05 9.94 10.73
CA VAL A 82 -0.25 8.48 10.77
C VAL A 82 -1.60 8.10 10.17
N VAL A 83 -2.68 8.77 10.58
CA VAL A 83 -4.03 8.50 10.06
C VAL A 83 -4.08 8.76 8.57
N PHE A 84 -3.46 9.83 8.09
CA PHE A 84 -3.39 10.15 6.66
C PHE A 84 -2.56 9.11 5.88
N CYS A 85 -1.47 8.63 6.46
CA CYS A 85 -0.65 7.56 5.90
C CYS A 85 -1.44 6.24 5.78
N LEU A 86 -2.15 5.85 6.84
CA LEU A 86 -3.02 4.66 6.84
C LEU A 86 -4.16 4.79 5.83
N PHE A 87 -4.77 5.97 5.72
CA PHE A 87 -5.83 6.21 4.76
C PHE A 87 -5.32 6.08 3.32
N SER A 88 -4.21 6.73 2.99
CA SER A 88 -3.62 6.69 1.65
C SER A 88 -3.15 5.28 1.26
N SER A 89 -2.55 4.52 2.19
CA SER A 89 -2.17 3.13 1.96
C SER A 89 -3.37 2.21 1.73
N THR A 90 -4.46 2.44 2.47
CA THR A 90 -5.71 1.67 2.33
C THR A 90 -6.36 1.92 0.97
N VAL A 91 -6.39 3.19 0.53
CA VAL A 91 -6.90 3.55 -0.80
C VAL A 91 -6.08 2.89 -1.90
N TYR A 92 -4.75 2.94 -1.80
CA TYR A 92 -3.86 2.28 -2.77
C TYR A 92 -4.13 0.77 -2.87
N MET A 93 -4.21 0.07 -1.72
CA MET A 93 -4.54 -1.34 -1.66
C MET A 93 -5.90 -1.66 -2.25
N LEU A 94 -6.91 -0.84 -1.95
CA LEU A 94 -8.25 -1.05 -2.47
C LEU A 94 -8.26 -0.94 -4.00
N VAL A 95 -7.60 0.07 -4.56
CA VAL A 95 -7.50 0.22 -6.03
C VAL A 95 -6.75 -0.95 -6.66
N ALA A 96 -5.64 -1.38 -6.06
CA ALA A 96 -4.90 -2.56 -6.51
C ALA A 96 -5.76 -3.83 -6.49
N TYR A 97 -6.53 -4.03 -5.43
CA TYR A 97 -7.46 -5.16 -5.28
C TYR A 97 -8.58 -5.14 -6.32
N LEU A 98 -9.14 -3.95 -6.60
CA LEU A 98 -10.16 -3.82 -7.63
C LEU A 98 -9.63 -4.13 -9.03
N ILE A 99 -8.39 -3.74 -9.34
CA ILE A 99 -7.72 -4.09 -10.61
C ILE A 99 -7.49 -5.61 -10.69
N TYR A 100 -7.08 -6.25 -9.59
CA TYR A 100 -6.94 -7.71 -9.52
C TYR A 100 -8.27 -8.44 -9.75
N MET A 101 -9.36 -7.98 -9.11
CA MET A 101 -10.70 -8.59 -9.24
C MET A 101 -11.31 -8.47 -10.63
N GLN A 102 -10.82 -7.56 -11.47
CA GLN A 102 -11.30 -7.42 -12.84
C GLN A 102 -10.81 -8.55 -13.75
N ASP A 103 -9.82 -9.34 -13.32
CA ASP A 103 -9.18 -10.44 -14.08
C ASP A 103 -8.76 -10.06 -15.51
N THR A 104 -8.69 -8.75 -15.79
CA THR A 104 -8.38 -8.19 -17.11
C THR A 104 -6.89 -8.28 -17.42
N TYR A 105 -6.06 -8.28 -16.38
CA TYR A 105 -4.61 -8.27 -16.51
C TYR A 105 -4.03 -9.56 -15.93
N ARG A 106 -3.32 -10.31 -16.78
CA ARG A 106 -2.56 -11.52 -16.39
C ARG A 106 -1.60 -11.28 -15.23
N ASP A 107 -1.15 -10.03 -15.09
CA ASP A 107 -0.22 -9.56 -14.06
C ASP A 107 -0.89 -8.84 -12.88
N GLY A 108 -2.23 -8.84 -12.77
CA GLY A 108 -2.96 -8.22 -11.66
C GLY A 108 -2.55 -8.78 -10.29
N LEU A 109 -2.16 -10.06 -10.22
CA LEU A 109 -1.64 -10.68 -9.00
C LEU A 109 -0.31 -10.07 -8.54
N LYS A 110 0.56 -9.65 -9.47
CA LYS A 110 1.81 -8.94 -9.14
C LYS A 110 1.51 -7.65 -8.38
N LEU A 111 0.46 -6.93 -8.76
CA LEU A 111 0.05 -5.68 -8.13
C LEU A 111 -0.40 -5.90 -6.67
N ILE A 112 -1.10 -6.99 -6.38
CA ILE A 112 -1.46 -7.37 -5.01
C ILE A 112 -0.23 -7.70 -4.18
N ILE A 113 0.70 -8.51 -4.72
CA ILE A 113 1.95 -8.86 -4.03
C ILE A 113 2.73 -7.60 -3.65
N VAL A 114 2.91 -6.68 -4.60
CA VAL A 114 3.58 -5.40 -4.37
C VAL A 114 2.90 -4.62 -3.25
N SER A 115 1.58 -4.56 -3.30
CA SER A 115 0.84 -3.72 -2.37
C SER A 115 0.87 -4.28 -0.94
N CYS A 116 0.82 -5.61 -0.79
CA CYS A 116 1.09 -6.30 0.47
C CYS A 116 2.51 -6.05 0.99
N LEU A 117 3.53 -6.10 0.12
CA LEU A 117 4.91 -5.79 0.50
C LEU A 117 5.04 -4.35 1.00
N CYS A 118 4.39 -3.38 0.33
CA CYS A 118 4.40 -1.98 0.75
C CYS A 118 3.77 -1.77 2.13
N ILE A 119 2.63 -2.40 2.45
CA ILE A 119 2.07 -2.32 3.80
C ILE A 119 3.01 -2.97 4.82
N PHE A 120 3.53 -4.15 4.49
CA PHE A 120 4.44 -4.88 5.39
C PHE A 120 5.64 -4.01 5.78
N ILE A 121 6.26 -3.34 4.81
CA ILE A 121 7.39 -2.42 5.05
C ILE A 121 6.98 -1.28 5.99
N ILE A 122 5.86 -0.61 5.71
CA ILE A 122 5.43 0.57 6.46
C ILE A 122 5.01 0.24 7.88
N SER A 123 4.49 -0.96 8.12
CA SER A 123 4.19 -1.43 9.47
C SER A 123 5.45 -1.88 10.21
N LEU A 124 6.34 -2.62 9.54
CA LEU A 124 7.52 -3.20 10.19
C LEU A 124 8.60 -2.17 10.51
N LEU A 125 8.74 -1.13 9.70
CA LEU A 125 9.73 -0.07 9.88
C LEU A 125 9.61 0.65 11.25
N PRO A 126 8.47 1.27 11.61
CA PRO A 126 8.33 1.92 12.93
C PRO A 126 8.46 0.93 14.08
N ILE A 127 7.98 -0.31 13.90
CA ILE A 127 8.12 -1.35 14.93
C ILE A 127 9.59 -1.67 15.17
N ASN A 128 10.37 -1.83 14.10
CA ASN A 128 11.80 -2.09 14.20
C ASN A 128 12.53 -0.91 14.84
N GLU A 129 12.34 0.30 14.33
CA GLU A 129 13.08 1.48 14.81
C GLU A 129 12.74 1.89 16.25
N LEU A 130 11.48 1.68 16.68
CA LEU A 130 11.06 2.10 18.02
C LEU A 130 11.22 1.02 19.10
N PHE A 131 11.21 -0.28 18.75
CA PHE A 131 11.15 -1.35 19.76
C PHE A 131 12.24 -2.41 19.65
N TYR A 132 12.71 -2.75 18.45
CA TYR A 132 13.60 -3.91 18.27
C TYR A 132 15.03 -3.55 17.87
N PHE A 133 15.22 -2.44 17.16
CA PHE A 133 16.47 -1.96 16.58
C PHE A 133 17.35 -3.10 16.02
N ASN A 134 16.76 -3.98 15.20
CA ASN A 134 17.39 -5.20 14.74
C ASN A 134 17.86 -5.08 13.28
N ASN A 135 19.14 -5.37 13.06
CA ASN A 135 19.76 -5.34 11.72
C ASN A 135 19.09 -6.32 10.74
N ILE A 136 18.59 -7.47 11.21
CA ILE A 136 17.92 -8.45 10.34
C ILE A 136 16.63 -7.87 9.76
N PHE A 137 15.82 -7.19 10.58
CA PHE A 137 14.60 -6.55 10.11
C PHE A 137 14.91 -5.37 9.19
N THR A 138 15.96 -4.62 9.48
CA THR A 138 16.44 -3.53 8.60
C THR A 138 16.78 -4.05 7.21
N VAL A 139 17.55 -5.15 7.12
CA VAL A 139 17.89 -5.78 5.84
C VAL A 139 16.62 -6.31 5.15
N LEU A 140 15.73 -6.96 5.89
CA LEU A 140 14.48 -7.48 5.34
C LEU A 140 13.59 -6.38 4.75
N ILE A 141 13.45 -5.25 5.47
CA ILE A 141 12.69 -4.08 5.03
C ILE A 141 13.29 -3.54 3.72
N ASN A 142 14.61 -3.35 3.66
CA ASN A 142 15.29 -2.85 2.47
C ASN A 142 15.13 -3.78 1.26
N VAL A 143 15.27 -5.10 1.45
CA VAL A 143 15.07 -6.08 0.37
C VAL A 143 13.62 -6.08 -0.12
N ALA A 144 12.65 -6.11 0.80
CA ALA A 144 11.23 -6.04 0.46
C ALA A 144 10.90 -4.76 -0.32
N HIS A 145 11.53 -3.65 0.05
CA HIS A 145 11.34 -2.35 -0.58
C HIS A 145 11.88 -2.29 -2.01
N VAL A 146 13.11 -2.78 -2.25
CA VAL A 146 13.66 -2.86 -3.61
C VAL A 146 12.82 -3.81 -4.47
N LEU A 147 12.41 -4.94 -3.90
CA LEU A 147 11.59 -5.93 -4.61
C LEU A 147 10.21 -5.38 -4.98
N SER A 148 9.55 -4.67 -4.05
CA SER A 148 8.23 -4.08 -4.30
C SER A 148 8.29 -3.02 -5.39
N MET A 149 9.30 -2.15 -5.37
CA MET A 149 9.53 -1.17 -6.44
C MET A 149 9.79 -1.84 -7.79
N TYR A 150 10.66 -2.85 -7.82
CA TYR A 150 10.98 -3.56 -9.05
C TYR A 150 9.74 -4.20 -9.69
N ILE A 151 8.96 -4.94 -8.90
CA ILE A 151 7.74 -5.60 -9.41
C ILE A 151 6.69 -4.55 -9.82
N PHE A 152 6.56 -3.45 -9.07
CA PHE A 152 5.65 -2.35 -9.42
C PHE A 152 6.01 -1.71 -10.76
N MET A 153 7.28 -1.38 -10.94
CA MET A 153 7.77 -0.78 -12.18
C MET A 153 7.62 -1.73 -13.36
N LYS A 154 7.92 -3.02 -13.14
CA LYS A 154 7.72 -4.07 -14.13
C LYS A 154 6.25 -4.19 -14.54
N PHE A 155 5.32 -4.14 -13.58
CA PHE A 155 3.89 -4.11 -13.87
C PHE A 155 3.50 -2.92 -14.75
N LEU A 156 3.96 -1.70 -14.42
CA LEU A 156 3.65 -0.51 -15.19
C LEU A 156 4.22 -0.52 -16.61
N LEU A 157 5.36 -1.18 -16.84
CA LEU A 157 6.01 -1.26 -18.15
C LEU A 157 5.46 -2.40 -19.02
N GLU A 158 5.18 -3.55 -18.43
CA GLU A 158 4.73 -4.76 -19.15
C GLU A 158 3.21 -4.77 -19.37
N THR A 159 2.45 -4.11 -18.50
CA THR A 159 0.99 -4.07 -18.58
C THR A 159 0.56 -2.83 -19.35
N THR A 160 0.08 -3.03 -20.58
CA THR A 160 -0.59 -1.96 -21.32
C THR A 160 -2.03 -1.82 -20.80
N PRO A 161 -2.48 -0.61 -20.42
CA PRO A 161 -3.89 -0.40 -20.15
C PRO A 161 -4.65 -0.66 -21.45
N GLU A 162 -5.48 -1.69 -21.48
CA GLU A 162 -6.25 -2.04 -22.67
C GLU A 162 -7.06 -0.79 -23.05
N LYS A 163 -6.84 -0.25 -24.26
CA LYS A 163 -7.67 0.86 -24.74
C LYS A 163 -9.10 0.35 -24.67
N THR A 164 -9.96 1.15 -24.04
CA THR A 164 -11.42 1.08 -24.15
C THR A 164 -11.82 0.26 -25.36
N ILE A 165 -12.43 -0.91 -25.16
CA ILE A 165 -13.16 -1.61 -26.22
C ILE A 165 -14.03 -0.53 -26.85
N ASP A 166 -13.63 -0.12 -28.05
CA ASP A 166 -14.29 0.90 -28.81
C ASP A 166 -15.71 0.40 -28.97
N ALA A 167 -16.70 1.22 -28.61
CA ALA A 167 -18.11 0.85 -28.69
C ALA A 167 -18.59 0.77 -30.16
N ASN A 168 -17.70 0.42 -31.09
CA ASN A 168 -17.89 0.53 -32.52
C ASN A 168 -17.65 -0.79 -33.29
N GLU A 169 -17.26 -1.90 -32.64
CA GLU A 169 -17.29 -3.23 -33.27
C GLU A 169 -18.63 -3.95 -33.05
N ARG A 170 -19.73 -3.21 -33.18
CA ARG A 170 -21.08 -3.79 -33.38
C ARG A 170 -21.60 -3.59 -34.80
N TYR A 171 -20.72 -3.46 -35.79
CA TYR A 171 -21.09 -3.63 -37.20
C TYR A 171 -19.86 -4.09 -37.98
N LEU A 172 -19.71 -5.41 -38.14
CA LEU A 172 -19.22 -6.10 -39.33
C LEU A 172 -19.42 -7.61 -39.17
#